data_AF-A0A2V6X409-F1
#
_entry.id   AF-A0A2V6X409-F1
#
_cell.length_a   1.000
_cell.length_b   1.000
_cell.length_c   1.000
_cell.angle_alpha   90.00
_cell.angle_beta   90.00
_cell.angle_gamma   90.00
#
_symmetry.space_group_name_H-M   'P 1'
#
loop_
_entity.id
_entity.type
_entity.pdbx_description
1 polymer ?
#
loop_
_entity_poly.entity_id
_entity_poly.type
_entity_poly.pdbx_seq_one_letter_code
_entity_poly.pdbx_strand_id
1 'polypeptide(L)'
;MARIPLVTREQIAEKERPAYDGFMQSRAGRPNIGPYSLLLHMPEMAQRLEALRIYLRAEASLSPKLQELVMISVAREMSCAFIWHAHAAAARKAGVRDDIVDNIREGRPLANL
;
A
#
# COMPACT_ATOMS: atom_id res chain seq x y z
N MET A 1 -14.04 7.29 -0.17
CA MET A 1 -13.29 8.55 -0.35
C MET A 1 -12.55 8.89 0.93
N ALA A 2 -11.41 9.60 0.84
CA ALA A 2 -10.68 10.07 2.00
C ALA A 2 -11.55 11.08 2.77
N ARG A 3 -11.61 10.93 4.10
CA ARG A 3 -12.33 11.86 5.00
C ARG A 3 -11.49 13.07 5.39
N ILE A 4 -10.18 12.99 5.15
CA ILE A 4 -9.21 14.03 5.47
C ILE A 4 -8.84 14.75 4.15
N PRO A 5 -8.84 16.08 4.11
CA PRO A 5 -8.43 16.84 2.95
C PRO A 5 -7.01 16.46 2.49
N LEU A 6 -6.80 16.47 1.17
CA LEU A 6 -5.45 16.38 0.62
C LEU A 6 -4.68 17.65 0.99
N VAL A 7 -3.45 17.49 1.46
CA VAL A 7 -2.55 18.60 1.72
C VAL A 7 -1.77 18.94 0.46
N THR A 8 -1.61 20.23 0.18
CA THR A 8 -0.73 20.73 -0.87
C THR A 8 0.62 21.12 -0.29
N ARG A 9 1.64 21.23 -1.15
CA ARG A 9 2.98 21.62 -0.74
C ARG A 9 3.00 22.97 -0.01
N GLU A 10 2.15 23.90 -0.41
CA GLU A 10 2.06 25.26 0.14
C GLU A 10 1.55 25.26 1.57
N GLN A 11 0.74 24.27 1.93
CA GLN A 11 0.17 24.08 3.27
C GLN A 11 1.16 23.43 4.24
N ILE A 12 2.28 22.88 3.75
CA ILE A 12 3.34 22.31 4.56
C ILE A 12 4.25 23.40 5.10
N ALA A 13 4.57 23.32 6.40
CA ALA A 13 5.52 24.20 7.07
C ALA A 13 6.86 24.20 6.31
N GLU A 14 7.47 25.37 6.14
CA GLU A 14 8.64 25.53 5.26
C GLU A 14 9.78 24.56 5.60
N LYS A 15 10.02 24.34 6.89
CA LYS A 15 11.03 23.39 7.40
C LYS A 15 10.78 21.93 7.00
N GLU A 16 9.54 21.54 6.69
CA GLU A 16 9.15 20.17 6.33
C GLU A 16 8.96 19.98 4.82
N ARG A 17 8.99 21.06 4.03
CA ARG A 17 8.87 21.01 2.56
C ARG A 17 9.91 20.10 1.91
N PRO A 18 11.20 20.07 2.33
CA PRO A 18 12.16 19.15 1.75
C PRO A 18 11.76 17.66 1.89
N ALA A 19 11.19 17.28 3.05
CA ALA A 19 10.71 15.91 3.27
C ALA A 19 9.47 15.60 2.43
N TYR A 20 8.55 16.58 2.30
CA TYR A 20 7.40 16.46 1.40
C TYR A 20 7.84 16.26 -0.05
N ASP A 21 8.76 17.09 -0.55
CA ASP A 21 9.28 17.02 -1.91
C ASP A 21 10.00 15.68 -2.16
N GLY A 22 10.80 15.22 -1.20
CA GLY A 22 11.47 13.92 -1.26
C GLY A 22 10.49 12.74 -1.32
N PHE A 23 9.42 12.75 -0.52
CA PHE A 23 8.37 11.74 -0.59
C PHE A 23 7.63 11.77 -1.94
N MET A 24 7.29 12.96 -2.44
CA MET A 24 6.62 13.10 -3.74
C MET A 24 7.49 12.58 -4.90
N GLN A 25 8.79 12.85 -4.84
CA GLN A 25 9.75 12.38 -5.83
C GLN A 25 9.91 10.85 -5.79
N SER A 26 10.03 10.25 -4.60
CA SER A 26 10.18 8.78 -4.46
C SER A 26 8.97 8.00 -4.97
N ARG A 27 7.80 8.63 -4.95
CA ARG A 27 6.54 8.06 -5.43
C ARG A 27 6.31 8.25 -6.93
N ALA A 28 7.21 8.93 -7.64
CA ALA A 28 7.20 9.12 -9.09
C ALA A 28 5.82 9.56 -9.65
N GLY A 29 5.14 10.48 -8.98
CA GLY A 29 3.83 11.00 -9.41
C GLY A 29 2.65 10.05 -9.21
N ARG A 30 2.80 8.94 -8.46
CA ARG A 30 1.68 8.06 -8.11
C ARG A 30 0.60 8.83 -7.33
N PRO A 31 -0.70 8.54 -7.56
CA PRO A 31 -1.78 9.21 -6.85
C PRO A 31 -1.65 9.09 -5.32
N ASN A 32 -1.76 10.22 -4.62
CA ASN A 32 -1.74 10.28 -3.15
C ASN A 32 -3.11 9.93 -2.59
N ILE A 33 -3.46 8.65 -2.70
CA ILE A 33 -4.74 8.09 -2.27
C ILE A 33 -4.56 7.11 -1.11
N GLY A 34 -5.64 6.86 -0.39
CA GLY A 34 -5.66 5.93 0.73
C GLY A 34 -4.76 6.39 1.88
N PRO A 35 -3.88 5.54 2.44
CA PRO A 35 -3.07 5.93 3.60
C PRO A 35 -2.12 7.09 3.30
N TYR A 36 -1.68 7.25 2.04
CA TYR A 36 -0.75 8.32 1.68
C TYR A 36 -1.35 9.72 1.74
N SER A 37 -2.66 9.87 1.52
CA SER A 37 -3.30 11.18 1.70
C SER A 37 -3.24 11.66 3.15
N LEU A 38 -3.24 10.74 4.11
CA LEU A 38 -3.05 11.05 5.53
C LEU A 38 -1.58 11.32 5.85
N LEU A 39 -0.67 10.45 5.39
CA LEU A 39 0.75 10.54 5.73
C LEU A 39 1.40 11.85 5.28
N LEU A 40 0.92 12.45 4.20
CA LEU A 40 1.45 13.74 3.72
C LEU A 40 1.24 14.91 4.69
N HIS A 41 0.33 14.79 5.65
CA HIS A 41 0.23 15.74 6.77
C HIS A 41 1.42 15.65 7.75
N MET A 42 2.23 14.59 7.64
CA MET A 42 3.44 14.35 8.44
C MET A 42 4.59 13.92 7.51
N PRO A 43 5.19 14.87 6.75
CA PRO A 43 6.10 14.53 5.65
C PRO A 43 7.31 13.67 6.03
N GLU A 44 7.91 13.93 7.20
CA GLU A 44 9.04 13.14 7.71
C GLU A 44 8.64 11.67 7.96
N MET A 45 7.47 11.45 8.58
CA MET A 45 6.93 10.11 8.77
C MET A 45 6.64 9.43 7.43
N ALA A 46 6.07 10.16 6.46
CA ALA A 46 5.77 9.63 5.13
C ALA A 46 7.04 9.12 4.43
N GLN A 47 8.13 9.89 4.50
CA GLN A 47 9.42 9.52 3.90
C GLN A 47 9.98 8.25 4.53
N ARG A 48 9.98 8.14 5.87
CA ARG A 48 10.46 6.94 6.58
C ARG A 48 9.63 5.71 6.25
N LEU A 49 8.29 5.86 6.21
CA LEU A 49 7.41 4.74 5.89
C LEU A 49 7.61 4.27 4.44
N GLU A 50 7.81 5.20 3.51
CA GLU A 50 8.06 4.82 2.11
C GLU A 50 9.41 4.10 1.96
N ALA A 51 10.45 4.49 2.70
CA ALA A 51 11.71 3.75 2.75
C ALA A 51 11.51 2.31 3.25
N LEU A 52 10.78 2.13 4.35
CA LEU A 52 10.44 0.79 4.85
C LEU A 52 9.65 -0.02 3.81
N ARG A 53 8.68 0.60 3.14
CA ARG A 53 7.90 -0.07 2.09
C ARG A 53 8.78 -0.48 0.91
N ILE A 54 9.71 0.37 0.48
CA ILE A 54 10.65 0.05 -0.61
C ILE A 54 11.48 -1.17 -0.22
N TYR A 55 12.07 -1.15 0.98
CA TYR A 55 12.83 -2.29 1.47
C TYR A 55 12.01 -3.59 1.45
N LEU A 56 10.83 -3.58 2.06
CA LEU A 56 9.98 -4.78 2.15
C LEU A 56 9.45 -5.29 0.80
N ARG A 57 9.31 -4.42 -0.21
CA ARG A 57 8.67 -4.80 -1.49
C ARG A 57 9.63 -4.96 -2.65
N ALA A 58 10.73 -4.23 -2.68
CA ALA A 58 11.67 -4.20 -3.79
C ALA A 58 13.00 -4.87 -3.46
N GLU A 59 13.43 -4.84 -2.19
CA GLU A 59 14.75 -5.33 -1.78
C GLU A 59 14.69 -6.66 -1.01
N ALA A 60 13.60 -6.89 -0.27
CA ALA A 60 13.38 -8.14 0.45
C ALA A 60 13.17 -9.35 -0.49
N SER A 61 13.42 -10.55 0.03
CA SER A 61 13.52 -11.79 -0.75
C SER A 61 12.20 -12.43 -1.20
N LEU A 62 11.04 -11.88 -0.84
CA LEU A 62 9.75 -12.48 -1.20
C LEU A 62 9.44 -12.25 -2.69
N SER A 63 9.02 -13.33 -3.38
CA SER A 63 8.54 -13.24 -4.76
C SER A 63 7.29 -12.37 -4.85
N PRO A 64 7.00 -11.74 -6.01
CA PRO A 64 5.80 -10.93 -6.18
C PRO A 64 4.49 -11.67 -5.83
N LYS A 65 4.42 -12.96 -6.17
CA LYS A 65 3.28 -13.83 -5.81
C LYS A 65 3.07 -13.91 -4.29
N LEU A 66 4.14 -14.13 -3.54
CA LEU A 66 4.08 -14.22 -2.08
C LEU A 66 3.78 -12.87 -1.43
N GLN A 67 4.38 -11.79 -1.93
CA GLN A 67 4.10 -10.44 -1.43
C GLN A 67 2.62 -10.09 -1.56
N GLU A 68 2.04 -10.30 -2.74
CA GLU A 68 0.62 -10.00 -2.98
C GLU A 68 -0.30 -10.95 -2.19
N LEU A 69 0.05 -12.23 -2.06
CA LEU A 69 -0.69 -13.17 -1.22
C LEU A 69 -0.75 -12.70 0.24
N VAL A 70 0.39 -12.27 0.81
CA VAL A 70 0.44 -11.70 2.17
C VAL A 70 -0.43 -10.44 2.26
N MET A 71 -0.34 -9.53 1.29
CA MET A 71 -1.11 -8.28 1.29
C MET A 71 -2.62 -8.53 1.31
N ILE A 72 -3.14 -9.43 0.47
CA ILE A 72 -4.57 -9.72 0.44
C ILE A 72 -5.04 -10.50 1.68
N SER A 73 -4.16 -11.32 2.27
CA SER A 73 -4.45 -12.06 3.51
C SER A 73 -4.59 -11.10 4.69
N VAL A 74 -3.63 -10.19 4.86
CA VAL A 74 -3.70 -9.13 5.90
C VAL A 74 -4.86 -8.18 5.63
N ALA A 75 -5.13 -7.83 4.37
CA ALA A 75 -6.29 -7.00 4.04
C ALA A 75 -7.60 -7.64 4.48
N ARG A 76 -7.76 -8.96 4.31
CA ARG A 76 -8.95 -9.67 4.77
C ARG A 76 -9.04 -9.71 6.29
N GLU A 77 -7.95 -10.04 6.97
CA GLU A 77 -7.89 -10.14 8.43
C GLU A 77 -8.28 -8.81 9.07
N MET A 78 -7.75 -7.71 8.53
CA MET A 78 -8.03 -6.35 8.99
C MET A 78 -9.34 -5.78 8.44
N SER A 79 -10.11 -6.54 7.65
CA SER A 79 -11.31 -6.06 6.94
C SER A 79 -11.07 -4.76 6.14
N CYS A 80 -9.89 -4.62 5.55
CA CYS A 80 -9.44 -3.43 4.84
C CYS A 80 -9.79 -3.47 3.36
N ALA A 81 -11.00 -3.00 3.02
CA ALA A 81 -11.49 -2.97 1.64
C ALA A 81 -10.55 -2.22 0.68
N PHE A 82 -9.92 -1.13 1.13
CA PHE A 82 -9.00 -0.35 0.28
C PHE A 82 -7.81 -1.19 -0.22
N ILE A 83 -7.12 -1.87 0.70
CA ILE A 83 -5.98 -2.73 0.34
C ILE A 83 -6.46 -3.93 -0.46
N TRP A 84 -7.61 -4.51 -0.10
CA TRP A 84 -8.20 -5.59 -0.90
C TRP A 84 -8.38 -5.19 -2.36
N HIS A 85 -9.02 -4.05 -2.62
CA HIS A 85 -9.24 -3.54 -3.97
C HIS A 85 -7.95 -3.21 -4.71
N ALA A 86 -6.93 -2.71 -4.00
CA ALA A 86 -5.64 -2.39 -4.60
C ALA A 86 -4.82 -3.64 -4.99
N HIS A 87 -5.02 -4.77 -4.30
CA HIS A 87 -4.11 -5.91 -4.37
C HIS A 87 -4.72 -7.22 -4.88
N ALA A 88 -6.03 -7.43 -4.82
CA ALA A 88 -6.64 -8.70 -5.27
C ALA A 88 -6.37 -8.99 -6.75
N ALA A 89 -6.49 -7.99 -7.63
CA ALA A 89 -6.16 -8.15 -9.04
C ALA A 89 -4.66 -8.33 -9.28
N ALA A 90 -3.81 -7.65 -8.50
CA ALA A 90 -2.36 -7.78 -8.58
C ALA A 90 -1.89 -9.18 -8.14
N ALA A 91 -2.50 -9.76 -7.10
CA ALA A 91 -2.25 -11.13 -6.66
C ALA A 91 -2.53 -12.16 -7.76
N ARG A 92 -3.68 -12.05 -8.45
CA ARG A 92 -4.01 -12.92 -9.60
C ARG A 92 -2.98 -12.77 -10.71
N LYS A 93 -2.63 -11.53 -11.07
CA LYS A 93 -1.61 -11.23 -12.08
C LYS A 93 -0.24 -11.79 -11.71
N ALA A 94 0.10 -11.82 -10.42
CA ALA A 94 1.32 -12.41 -9.89
C ALA A 94 1.28 -13.95 -9.81
N GLY A 95 0.16 -14.58 -10.17
CA GLY A 95 0.01 -16.04 -10.25
C GLY A 95 -0.58 -16.70 -8.99
N VAL A 96 -1.21 -15.95 -8.08
CA VAL A 96 -2.08 -16.55 -7.05
C VAL A 96 -3.32 -17.11 -7.74
N ARG A 97 -3.65 -18.38 -7.47
CA ARG A 97 -4.79 -19.06 -8.09
C ARG A 97 -6.10 -18.35 -7.74
N ASP A 98 -7.05 -18.42 -8.66
CA ASP A 98 -8.25 -17.63 -8.53
C ASP A 98 -9.12 -18.02 -7.33
N ASP A 99 -9.22 -19.34 -7.10
CA ASP A 99 -9.96 -19.91 -5.99
C ASP A 99 -9.34 -19.59 -4.63
N ILE A 100 -8.01 -19.46 -4.54
CA ILE A 100 -7.32 -19.03 -3.32
C ILE A 100 -7.68 -17.57 -2.99
N VAL A 101 -7.64 -16.66 -3.97
CA VAL A 101 -8.03 -15.26 -3.74
C VAL A 101 -9.49 -15.16 -3.31
N ASP A 102 -10.39 -15.92 -3.96
CA ASP A 102 -11.81 -15.93 -3.60
C ASP A 102 -12.03 -16.53 -2.21
N ASN A 103 -11.34 -17.61 -1.86
CA ASN A 103 -11.49 -18.21 -0.53
C ASN A 103 -10.95 -17.32 0.57
N ILE A 104 -9.85 -16.58 0.34
CA ILE A 104 -9.40 -15.55 1.29
C ILE A 104 -10.50 -14.49 1.44
N ARG A 105 -11.07 -13.99 0.34
CA ARG A 105 -12.14 -12.97 0.40
C ARG A 105 -13.31 -13.42 1.27
N GLU A 106 -13.80 -14.62 1.00
CA GLU A 106 -15.00 -15.17 1.60
C GLU A 106 -14.73 -15.83 2.98
N GLY A 107 -13.47 -15.88 3.42
CA GLY A 107 -13.10 -16.56 4.67
C GLY A 107 -13.33 -18.07 4.62
N ARG A 108 -13.20 -18.69 3.44
CA ARG A 108 -13.34 -20.12 3.24
C ARG A 108 -12.00 -20.84 3.38
N PRO A 109 -12.00 -22.15 3.71
CA PRO A 109 -10.77 -22.94 3.73
C PRO A 109 -10.00 -22.86 2.42
N LEU A 110 -8.67 -22.80 2.51
CA LEU A 110 -7.77 -22.85 1.35
C LEU A 110 -7.55 -24.33 0.99
N ALA A 111 -7.96 -24.73 -0.21
CA ALA A 111 -7.81 -26.11 -0.67
C ALA A 111 -6.54 -26.27 -1.52
N ASN A 112 -5.76 -27.31 -1.23
CA ASN A 112 -4.58 -27.71 -2.02
C ASN A 112 -3.57 -26.57 -2.20
N LEU A 113 -3.06 -26.01 -1.11
CA LEU A 113 -1.96 -25.04 -1.12
C LEU A 113 -0.66 -25.66 -1.64
#